data_AF-A0A4Y1ZIK2-F1
#
_entry.id   AF-A0A4Y1ZIK2-F1
#
_cell.length_a   1.000
_cell.length_b   1.000
_cell.length_c   1.000
_cell.angle_alpha   90.00
_cell.angle_beta   90.00
_cell.angle_gamma   90.00
#
_symmetry.space_group_name_H-M   'P 1'
#
loop_
_entity.id
_entity.type
_entity.pdbx_description
1 polymer ?
#
loop_
_entity_poly.entity_id
_entity_poly.type
_entity_poly.pdbx_seq_one_letter_code
_entity_poly.pdbx_strand_id
1 'polypeptide(L)'
;MKDWRYTSGFTPENIGLIECPDLFQLRAANGTVKWVLGASANGRASGQPNTYAYWIGNFDGEQFTPDQPAPQWLDYGFDWYAAVTFENENPKRRLDSRYAIAWMNNWDYPNTTPTLDEDFNGVNSIVRTIHLAKHGQQYSLISKPISALNKQATATQQPRTIHVNGNKALGASGTAYQIDTDISWTDARNIGLRLRESSNKKRHIDVGILTEDHALYVNRRFTNQPDDKNRVSKAAHPFRRQQRKSI
;
A
#
# COMPACT_ATOMS: atom_id res chain seq x y z
N MET A 1 -10.41 29.35 12.62
CA MET A 1 -10.37 28.92 11.20
C MET A 1 -11.35 29.75 10.37
N LYS A 2 -11.20 31.08 10.30
CA LYS A 2 -12.08 31.97 9.52
C LYS A 2 -11.25 32.86 8.61
N ASP A 3 -10.17 33.41 9.18
CA ASP A 3 -9.21 34.23 8.45
C ASP A 3 -8.03 33.38 7.97
N TRP A 4 -7.81 33.39 6.66
CA TRP A 4 -6.74 32.64 6.01
C TRP A 4 -5.80 33.61 5.30
N ARG A 5 -4.49 33.41 5.51
CA ARG A 5 -3.43 34.13 4.82
C ARG A 5 -2.56 33.12 4.11
N TYR A 6 -2.30 33.33 2.82
CA TYR A 6 -1.35 32.53 2.08
C TYR A 6 0.06 32.66 2.68
N THR A 7 0.73 31.53 2.93
CA THR A 7 2.12 31.48 3.43
C THR A 7 3.08 31.05 2.33
N SER A 8 2.88 29.87 1.76
CA SER A 8 3.76 29.29 0.74
C SER A 8 3.03 28.24 -0.12
N GLY A 9 3.72 27.79 -1.17
CA GLY A 9 3.30 26.70 -2.03
C GLY A 9 4.39 25.64 -2.14
N PHE A 10 3.97 24.38 -2.26
CA PHE A 10 4.84 23.26 -2.57
C PHE A 10 4.40 22.64 -3.90
N THR A 11 5.25 22.73 -4.92
CA THR A 11 4.90 22.32 -6.29
C THR A 11 5.89 21.24 -6.75
N PRO A 12 5.63 19.96 -6.44
CA PRO A 12 6.48 18.86 -6.87
C PRO A 12 6.31 18.59 -8.38
N GLU A 13 7.40 18.17 -9.02
CA GLU A 13 7.42 17.87 -10.44
C GLU A 13 7.13 16.39 -10.72
N ASN A 14 6.62 16.09 -11.92
CA ASN A 14 6.50 14.72 -12.46
C ASN A 14 5.60 13.75 -11.67
N ILE A 15 4.63 14.26 -10.91
CA ILE A 15 3.68 13.42 -10.15
C ILE A 15 2.21 13.57 -10.57
N GLY A 16 1.95 14.31 -11.65
CA GLY A 16 0.62 14.54 -12.19
C GLY A 16 -0.27 15.41 -11.30
N LEU A 17 -1.59 15.20 -11.40
CA LEU A 17 -2.58 15.88 -10.59
C LEU A 17 -2.38 15.55 -9.12
N ILE A 18 -2.53 16.54 -8.24
CA ILE A 18 -2.41 16.43 -6.78
C ILE A 18 -3.76 16.78 -6.14
N GLU A 19 -4.29 15.89 -5.32
CA GLU A 19 -5.56 16.06 -4.61
C GLU A 19 -5.44 15.58 -3.15
N CYS A 20 -6.39 15.96 -2.31
CA CYS A 20 -6.51 15.47 -0.92
C CYS A 20 -5.18 15.56 -0.12
N PRO A 21 -4.63 16.78 0.07
CA PRO A 21 -3.39 16.95 0.81
C PRO A 21 -3.55 16.62 2.29
N ASP A 22 -2.46 16.18 2.92
CA ASP A 22 -2.35 15.83 4.33
C ASP A 22 -1.00 16.31 4.87
N LEU A 23 -0.96 16.81 6.11
CA LEU A 23 0.24 17.33 6.74
C LEU A 23 0.26 16.94 8.22
N PHE A 24 1.26 16.17 8.63
CA PHE A 24 1.35 15.65 9.98
C PHE A 24 2.80 15.41 10.43
N GLN A 25 2.98 15.08 11.70
CA GLN A 25 4.25 14.69 12.28
C GLN A 25 4.25 13.22 12.71
N LEU A 26 5.40 12.58 12.59
CA LEU A 26 5.67 11.26 13.17
C LEU A 26 7.08 11.23 13.78
N ARG A 27 7.25 10.39 14.79
CA ARG A 27 8.50 10.12 15.48
C ARG A 27 9.02 8.74 15.09
N ALA A 28 10.27 8.69 14.64
CA ALA A 28 10.98 7.45 14.40
C ALA A 28 11.49 6.83 15.71
N ALA A 29 11.84 5.54 15.67
CA ALA A 29 12.32 4.80 16.85
C ALA A 29 13.57 5.41 17.51
N ASN A 30 14.39 6.15 16.75
CA ASN A 30 15.56 6.87 17.28
C ASN A 30 15.20 8.22 17.94
N GLY A 31 13.91 8.54 18.12
CA GLY A 31 13.42 9.77 18.73
C GLY A 31 13.28 10.96 17.78
N THR A 32 13.84 10.88 16.55
CA THR A 32 13.74 11.94 15.55
C THR A 32 12.29 12.14 15.12
N VAL A 33 11.81 13.40 15.15
CA VAL A 33 10.51 13.79 14.62
C VAL A 33 10.69 14.39 13.24
N LYS A 34 9.82 14.01 12.31
CA LYS A 34 9.75 14.60 10.97
C LYS A 34 8.34 15.03 10.65
N TRP A 35 8.23 16.06 9.83
CA TRP A 35 6.99 16.40 9.14
C TRP A 35 6.85 15.52 7.91
N VAL A 36 5.60 15.19 7.59
CA VAL A 36 5.21 14.48 6.38
C VAL A 36 4.15 15.31 5.69
N LEU A 37 4.43 15.70 4.44
CA LEU A 37 3.43 16.23 3.52
C LEU A 37 3.04 15.10 2.59
N GLY A 38 1.76 14.76 2.52
CA GLY A 38 1.25 13.73 1.62
C GLY A 38 0.09 14.24 0.79
N ALA A 39 -0.19 13.58 -0.32
CA ALA A 39 -1.33 13.87 -1.18
C ALA A 39 -1.64 12.68 -2.07
N SER A 40 -2.89 12.57 -2.52
CA SER A 40 -3.22 11.67 -3.62
C SER A 40 -2.66 12.26 -4.93
N ALA A 41 -1.97 11.43 -5.72
CA ALA A 41 -1.25 11.90 -6.89
C ALA A 41 -1.33 10.91 -8.05
N ASN A 42 -1.39 11.41 -9.29
CA ASN A 42 -1.41 10.60 -10.50
C ASN A 42 -0.04 10.56 -11.19
N GLY A 43 0.87 9.75 -10.67
CA GLY A 43 2.23 9.62 -11.17
C GLY A 43 2.40 8.75 -12.43
N ARG A 44 1.31 8.28 -13.04
CA ARG A 44 1.34 7.25 -14.10
C ARG A 44 2.16 7.66 -15.32
N ALA A 45 2.10 8.94 -15.74
CA ALA A 45 2.85 9.45 -16.88
C ALA A 45 4.38 9.31 -16.70
N SER A 46 4.85 9.25 -15.44
CA SER A 46 6.25 9.08 -15.06
C SER A 46 6.58 7.64 -14.62
N GLY A 47 5.68 6.68 -14.87
CA GLY A 47 5.83 5.30 -14.42
C GLY A 47 5.70 5.10 -12.90
N GLN A 48 5.11 6.06 -12.20
CA GLN A 48 4.88 6.01 -10.75
C GLN A 48 3.42 5.61 -10.44
N PRO A 49 3.10 5.23 -9.19
CA PRO A 49 1.73 4.93 -8.77
C PRO A 49 0.72 6.07 -8.99
N ASN A 50 -0.57 5.72 -8.96
CA ASN A 50 -1.70 6.65 -8.92
C ASN A 50 -2.46 6.47 -7.60
N THR A 51 -1.77 6.76 -6.49
CA THR A 51 -2.24 6.49 -5.13
C THR A 51 -1.89 7.69 -4.24
N TYR A 52 -1.10 7.50 -3.18
CA TYR A 52 -0.73 8.52 -2.21
C TYR A 52 0.79 8.70 -2.20
N ALA A 53 1.24 9.85 -2.70
CA ALA A 53 2.62 10.30 -2.65
C ALA A 53 2.87 11.05 -1.33
N TYR A 54 4.08 10.95 -0.79
CA TYR A 54 4.47 11.71 0.39
C TYR A 54 5.95 12.11 0.36
N TRP A 55 6.23 13.23 1.04
CA TRP A 55 7.56 13.76 1.30
C TRP A 55 7.79 13.83 2.79
N ILE A 56 8.96 13.38 3.22
CA ILE A 56 9.43 13.56 4.59
C ILE A 56 10.31 14.79 4.62
N GLY A 57 10.14 15.65 5.62
CA GLY A 57 10.87 16.90 5.71
C GLY A 57 10.60 17.67 6.98
N ASN A 58 10.63 19.00 6.85
CA ASN A 58 10.35 19.95 7.91
C ASN A 58 9.27 20.94 7.48
N PHE A 59 8.44 21.37 8.43
CA PHE A 59 7.55 22.51 8.28
C PHE A 59 7.86 23.49 9.42
N ASP A 60 8.22 24.72 9.06
CA ASP A 60 8.62 25.77 10.00
C ASP A 60 7.44 26.62 10.50
N GLY A 61 6.22 26.33 10.03
CA GLY A 61 5.01 27.11 10.29
C GLY A 61 4.53 27.88 9.07
N GLU A 62 5.39 28.08 8.06
CA GLU A 62 5.06 28.80 6.84
C GLU A 62 5.33 27.97 5.58
N GLN A 63 6.48 27.29 5.50
CA GLN A 63 6.96 26.54 4.35
C GLN A 63 7.34 25.10 4.69
N PHE A 64 6.92 24.17 3.83
CA PHE A 64 7.38 22.79 3.87
C PHE A 64 8.65 22.64 3.02
N THR A 65 9.72 22.10 3.63
CA THR A 65 10.98 21.79 2.97
C THR A 65 11.19 20.28 3.01
N PRO A 66 11.16 19.56 1.87
CA PRO A 66 11.38 18.13 1.86
C PRO A 66 12.86 17.79 2.08
N ASP A 67 13.13 16.67 2.75
CA ASP A 67 14.49 16.11 2.87
C ASP A 67 15.02 15.63 1.50
N GLN A 68 14.12 15.26 0.58
CA GLN A 68 14.40 14.80 -0.78
C GLN A 68 13.32 15.33 -1.74
N PRO A 69 13.67 15.80 -2.95
CA PRO A 69 12.70 16.37 -3.89
C PRO A 69 11.70 15.32 -4.41
N ALA A 70 12.16 14.08 -4.62
CA ALA A 70 11.31 12.99 -5.10
C ALA A 70 10.39 12.46 -3.98
N PRO A 71 9.11 12.14 -4.28
CA PRO A 71 8.22 11.53 -3.31
C PRO A 71 8.60 10.08 -3.04
N GLN A 72 8.04 9.57 -1.95
CA GLN A 72 7.81 8.14 -1.74
C GLN A 72 6.30 7.84 -1.87
N TRP A 73 5.94 6.57 -2.03
CA TRP A 73 4.55 6.15 -2.21
C TRP A 73 4.12 5.22 -1.08
N LEU A 74 2.93 5.48 -0.53
CA LEU A 74 2.40 4.71 0.60
C LEU A 74 1.68 3.42 0.16
N ASP A 75 1.30 3.36 -1.11
CA ASP A 75 0.68 2.18 -1.73
C ASP A 75 1.10 2.05 -3.20
N TYR A 76 1.45 0.85 -3.64
CA TYR A 76 1.85 0.55 -5.03
C TYR A 76 0.78 -0.23 -5.79
N GLY A 77 -0.38 -0.47 -5.18
CA GLY A 77 -1.54 -1.05 -5.84
C GLY A 77 -2.21 -0.06 -6.80
N PHE A 78 -3.40 -0.44 -7.25
CA PHE A 78 -4.18 0.38 -8.18
C PHE A 78 -5.21 1.27 -7.48
N ASP A 79 -5.68 0.84 -6.31
CA ASP A 79 -6.93 1.30 -5.69
C ASP A 79 -6.69 1.73 -4.23
N TRP A 80 -5.98 2.85 -4.03
CA TRP A 80 -5.76 3.45 -2.71
C TRP A 80 -5.67 4.97 -2.82
N TYR A 81 -6.80 5.59 -3.18
CA TYR A 81 -6.89 7.00 -3.54
C TYR A 81 -7.67 7.83 -2.50
N ALA A 82 -7.49 9.15 -2.52
CA ALA A 82 -8.08 10.07 -1.55
C ALA A 82 -7.79 9.67 -0.10
N ALA A 83 -6.57 9.17 0.15
CA ALA A 83 -6.21 8.66 1.46
C ALA A 83 -6.08 9.80 2.48
N VAL A 84 -6.51 9.52 3.71
CA VAL A 84 -6.40 10.44 4.84
C VAL A 84 -5.73 9.75 6.01
N THR A 85 -4.96 10.50 6.81
CA THR A 85 -4.38 10.00 8.06
C THR A 85 -4.96 10.73 9.27
N PHE A 86 -5.11 10.00 10.38
CA PHE A 86 -5.63 10.56 11.63
C PHE A 86 -4.87 10.03 12.85
N GLU A 87 -4.91 10.80 13.93
CA GLU A 87 -4.13 10.53 15.14
C GLU A 87 -4.55 9.22 15.83
N ASN A 88 -3.58 8.58 16.48
CA ASN A 88 -3.84 7.53 17.45
C ASN A 88 -4.65 8.09 18.63
N GLU A 89 -5.57 7.31 19.18
CA GLU A 89 -6.45 7.67 20.29
C GLU A 89 -5.70 8.04 21.59
N ASN A 90 -4.44 7.62 21.76
CA ASN A 90 -3.62 7.94 22.92
C ASN A 90 -2.84 9.24 22.70
N PRO A 91 -3.20 10.36 23.38
CA PRO A 91 -2.58 11.66 23.14
C PRO A 91 -1.09 11.73 23.49
N LYS A 92 -0.63 10.84 24.39
CA LYS A 92 0.78 10.72 24.78
C LYS A 92 1.63 10.05 23.70
N ARG A 93 0.98 9.37 22.75
CA ARG A 93 1.60 8.58 21.67
C ARG A 93 1.22 9.09 20.28
N ARG A 94 0.69 10.31 20.18
CA ARG A 94 0.19 10.88 18.91
C ARG A 94 1.21 10.88 17.76
N LEU A 95 2.50 10.93 18.11
CA LEU A 95 3.61 10.95 17.14
C LEU A 95 4.16 9.54 16.85
N ASP A 96 3.81 8.52 17.62
CA ASP A 96 4.36 7.17 17.44
C ASP A 96 3.78 6.48 16.20
N SER A 97 2.53 6.81 15.89
CA SER A 97 1.76 6.18 14.83
C SER A 97 0.54 7.02 14.46
N ARG A 98 0.06 6.83 13.23
CA ARG A 98 -1.25 7.33 12.79
C ARG A 98 -2.05 6.20 12.17
N TYR A 99 -3.36 6.35 12.12
CA TYR A 99 -4.21 5.53 11.29
C TYR A 99 -4.29 6.12 9.88
N ALA A 100 -4.51 5.28 8.88
CA ALA A 100 -4.76 5.70 7.51
C ALA A 100 -5.84 4.83 6.86
N ILE A 101 -6.67 5.44 6.04
CA ILE A 101 -7.73 4.81 5.25
C ILE A 101 -7.81 5.52 3.90
N ALA A 102 -8.23 4.80 2.86
CA ALA A 102 -8.42 5.38 1.53
C ALA A 102 -9.61 4.74 0.83
N TRP A 103 -10.07 5.39 -0.23
CA TRP A 103 -11.04 4.85 -1.17
C TRP A 103 -10.37 3.76 -2.02
N MET A 104 -10.93 2.55 -2.01
CA MET A 104 -10.47 1.44 -2.86
C MET A 104 -11.10 1.54 -4.24
N ASN A 105 -10.64 2.52 -5.02
CA ASN A 105 -11.03 2.68 -6.41
C ASN A 105 -9.97 3.50 -7.17
N ASN A 106 -10.22 3.73 -8.45
CA ASN A 106 -9.39 4.53 -9.33
C ASN A 106 -10.23 5.36 -10.30
N TRP A 107 -9.79 6.58 -10.59
CA TRP A 107 -10.45 7.46 -11.56
C TRP A 107 -10.42 6.96 -13.01
N ASP A 108 -9.62 5.95 -13.34
CA ASP A 108 -9.67 5.26 -14.63
C ASP A 108 -10.97 4.44 -14.82
N TYR A 109 -11.62 4.02 -13.73
CA TYR A 109 -12.80 3.12 -13.75
C TYR A 109 -13.73 3.31 -12.53
N PRO A 110 -14.05 4.56 -12.12
CA PRO A 110 -14.69 4.83 -10.82
C PRO A 110 -16.13 4.29 -10.73
N ASN A 111 -16.78 4.11 -11.88
CA ASN A 111 -18.21 3.82 -12.01
C ASN A 111 -18.51 2.44 -12.61
N THR A 112 -17.57 1.51 -12.52
CA THR A 112 -17.71 0.16 -13.11
C THR A 112 -17.41 -0.96 -12.10
N THR A 113 -17.52 -0.67 -10.81
CA THR A 113 -17.29 -1.67 -9.77
C THR A 113 -18.43 -2.70 -9.77
N PRO A 114 -18.14 -4.00 -9.52
CA PRO A 114 -19.19 -5.03 -9.44
C PRO A 114 -20.24 -4.81 -8.35
N THR A 115 -19.96 -3.98 -7.34
CA THR A 115 -20.89 -3.72 -6.24
C THR A 115 -22.14 -2.96 -6.69
N LEU A 116 -22.12 -2.36 -7.90
CA LEU A 116 -23.29 -1.72 -8.49
C LEU A 116 -24.49 -2.67 -8.60
N ASP A 117 -24.24 -3.98 -8.78
CA ASP A 117 -25.28 -5.01 -8.79
C ASP A 117 -25.91 -5.23 -7.40
N GLU A 118 -25.31 -4.67 -6.35
CA GLU A 118 -25.75 -4.71 -4.95
C GLU A 118 -26.24 -3.33 -4.45
N ASP A 119 -26.58 -2.42 -5.37
CA ASP A 119 -27.09 -1.06 -5.09
C ASP A 119 -26.10 -0.10 -4.36
N PHE A 120 -24.79 -0.35 -4.43
CA PHE A 120 -23.78 0.61 -3.96
C PHE A 120 -22.51 0.63 -4.84
N ASN A 121 -21.75 1.72 -4.83
CA ASN A 121 -20.50 1.81 -5.59
C ASN A 121 -19.32 2.22 -4.71
N GLY A 122 -18.40 1.26 -4.54
CA GLY A 122 -17.12 1.50 -3.90
C GLY A 122 -17.09 1.14 -2.42
N VAL A 123 -15.88 0.84 -1.95
CA VAL A 123 -15.58 0.53 -0.56
C VAL A 123 -14.33 1.28 -0.13
N ASN A 124 -14.12 1.39 1.18
CA ASN A 124 -12.86 1.86 1.72
C ASN A 124 -11.88 0.71 1.94
N SER A 125 -10.60 1.04 2.01
CA SER A 125 -9.55 0.10 2.39
C SER A 125 -9.71 -0.34 3.84
N ILE A 126 -9.05 -1.43 4.19
CA ILE A 126 -8.75 -1.69 5.60
C ILE A 126 -8.03 -0.47 6.19
N VAL A 127 -8.34 -0.14 7.44
CA VAL A 127 -7.55 0.84 8.18
C VAL A 127 -6.16 0.23 8.44
N ARG A 128 -5.12 1.02 8.19
CA ARG A 128 -3.73 0.66 8.47
C ARG A 128 -3.15 1.59 9.53
N THR A 129 -2.22 1.13 10.35
CA THR A 129 -1.32 2.01 11.10
C THR A 129 -0.12 2.35 10.24
N ILE A 130 0.33 3.59 10.31
CA ILE A 130 1.57 4.07 9.69
C ILE A 130 2.56 4.54 10.76
N HIS A 131 3.83 4.20 10.58
CA HIS A 131 4.92 4.61 11.45
C HIS A 131 6.08 5.16 10.63
N LEU A 132 6.91 6.02 11.21
CA LEU A 132 8.13 6.50 10.60
C LEU A 132 9.28 5.53 10.91
N ALA A 133 9.87 4.93 9.88
CA ALA A 133 11.04 4.08 9.98
C ALA A 133 12.28 4.80 9.44
N LYS A 134 13.44 4.52 10.02
CA LYS A 134 14.75 4.99 9.52
C LYS A 134 15.46 3.86 8.79
N HIS A 135 15.89 4.12 7.56
CA HIS A 135 16.66 3.22 6.72
C HIS A 135 17.94 3.90 6.25
N GLY A 136 19.06 3.62 6.94
CA GLY A 136 20.31 4.34 6.71
C GLY A 136 20.15 5.84 7.01
N GLN A 137 20.33 6.69 6.00
CA GLN A 137 20.15 8.14 6.11
C GLN A 137 18.73 8.63 5.75
N GLN A 138 17.89 7.74 5.21
CA GLN A 138 16.53 8.09 4.78
C GLN A 138 15.50 7.64 5.81
N TYR A 139 14.34 8.28 5.77
CA TYR A 139 13.16 7.84 6.50
C TYR A 139 12.07 7.42 5.51
N SER A 140 11.18 6.53 5.91
CA SER A 140 10.01 6.12 5.13
C SER A 140 8.84 5.79 6.05
N LEU A 141 7.63 5.78 5.50
CA LEU A 141 6.46 5.27 6.19
C LEU A 141 6.40 3.75 6.06
N ILE A 142 6.10 3.07 7.16
CA ILE A 142 5.79 1.63 7.17
C ILE A 142 4.33 1.43 7.56
N SER A 143 3.62 0.61 6.77
CA SER A 143 2.20 0.32 6.96
C SER A 143 1.99 -1.06 7.57
N LYS A 144 0.99 -1.18 8.46
CA LYS A 144 0.48 -2.48 8.96
C LYS A 144 -1.05 -2.44 9.06
N PRO A 145 -1.79 -3.52 8.76
CA PRO A 145 -3.21 -3.59 9.12
C PRO A 145 -3.42 -3.33 10.61
N ILE A 146 -4.54 -2.72 10.99
CA ILE A 146 -4.86 -2.51 12.41
C ILE A 146 -4.95 -3.85 13.15
N SER A 147 -4.41 -3.91 14.37
CA SER A 147 -4.38 -5.15 15.18
C SER A 147 -5.77 -5.67 15.55
N ALA A 148 -6.80 -4.82 15.52
CA ALA A 148 -8.19 -5.23 15.73
C ALA A 148 -8.68 -6.24 14.67
N LEU A 149 -8.09 -6.25 13.47
CA LEU A 149 -8.43 -7.21 12.42
C LEU A 149 -8.14 -8.65 12.85
N ASN A 150 -7.11 -8.88 13.66
CA ASN A 150 -6.74 -10.21 14.14
C ASN A 150 -7.84 -10.86 15.00
N LYS A 151 -8.76 -10.06 15.56
CA LYS A 151 -9.90 -10.54 16.36
C LYS A 151 -11.10 -10.96 15.52
N GLN A 152 -11.09 -10.71 14.20
CA GLN A 152 -12.18 -11.05 13.29
C GLN A 152 -12.07 -12.46 12.71
N ALA A 153 -10.94 -13.14 12.90
CA ALA A 153 -10.75 -14.50 12.43
C ALA A 153 -11.71 -15.46 13.16
N THR A 154 -12.55 -16.18 12.41
CA THR A 154 -13.47 -17.19 12.93
C THR A 154 -12.84 -18.58 13.04
N ALA A 155 -11.74 -18.80 12.32
CA ALA A 155 -10.92 -20.00 12.38
C ALA A 155 -9.47 -19.67 12.01
N THR A 156 -8.52 -20.41 12.58
CA THR A 156 -7.09 -20.28 12.29
C THR A 156 -6.55 -21.62 11.84
N GLN A 157 -5.85 -21.65 10.70
CA GLN A 157 -5.14 -22.82 10.21
C GLN A 157 -3.64 -22.52 10.13
N GLN A 158 -2.82 -23.43 10.64
CA GLN A 158 -1.36 -23.32 10.59
C GLN A 158 -0.80 -24.60 9.96
N PRO A 159 -0.83 -24.73 8.62
CA PRO A 159 -0.25 -25.87 7.96
C PRO A 159 1.27 -25.93 8.22
N ARG A 160 1.82 -27.16 8.25
CA ARG A 160 3.27 -27.35 8.25
C ARG A 160 3.90 -26.77 6.98
N THR A 161 5.20 -26.52 7.01
CA THR A 161 5.97 -26.09 5.83
C THR A 161 5.64 -26.94 4.60
N ILE A 162 5.30 -26.26 3.51
CA ILE A 162 4.93 -26.88 2.24
C ILE A 162 6.10 -26.69 1.27
N HIS A 163 6.70 -27.79 0.82
CA HIS A 163 7.65 -27.77 -0.28
C HIS A 163 6.90 -27.88 -1.61
N VAL A 164 7.20 -26.97 -2.54
CA VAL A 164 6.53 -26.89 -3.85
C VAL A 164 7.59 -26.71 -4.94
N ASN A 165 7.52 -27.57 -5.96
CA ASN A 165 8.12 -27.33 -7.27
C ASN A 165 6.99 -27.38 -8.29
N GLY A 166 6.66 -26.24 -8.89
CA GLY A 166 5.43 -26.06 -9.68
C GLY A 166 4.29 -25.49 -8.84
N ASN A 167 3.13 -26.15 -8.81
CA ASN A 167 1.92 -25.64 -8.16
C ASN A 167 1.36 -26.66 -7.15
N LYS A 168 0.90 -26.19 -5.99
CA LYS A 168 0.24 -27.02 -4.98
C LYS A 168 -0.90 -26.25 -4.33
N ALA A 169 -2.07 -26.87 -4.24
CA ALA A 169 -3.22 -26.29 -3.56
C ALA A 169 -2.98 -26.29 -2.03
N LEU A 170 -3.39 -25.21 -1.36
CA LEU A 170 -3.20 -25.04 0.08
C LEU A 170 -4.24 -25.80 0.93
N GLY A 171 -5.27 -26.38 0.31
CA GLY A 171 -6.33 -27.12 1.02
C GLY A 171 -7.30 -26.24 1.82
N ALA A 172 -7.33 -24.93 1.54
CA ALA A 172 -8.25 -23.97 2.15
C ALA A 172 -9.03 -23.19 1.09
N SER A 173 -10.26 -22.80 1.42
CA SER A 173 -11.14 -21.99 0.56
C SER A 173 -11.86 -20.94 1.39
N GLY A 174 -12.09 -19.76 0.81
CA GLY A 174 -12.84 -18.69 1.46
C GLY A 174 -12.90 -17.44 0.59
N THR A 175 -13.74 -16.48 0.99
CA THR A 175 -13.88 -15.17 0.33
C THR A 175 -13.30 -14.02 1.16
N ALA A 176 -13.19 -14.20 2.48
CA ALA A 176 -12.55 -13.28 3.42
C ALA A 176 -11.58 -14.07 4.33
N TYR A 177 -10.30 -13.72 4.29
CA TYR A 177 -9.23 -14.38 5.05
C TYR A 177 -7.97 -13.51 5.09
N GLN A 178 -7.05 -13.84 5.99
CA GLN A 178 -5.68 -13.31 6.06
C GLN A 178 -4.70 -14.47 5.93
N ILE A 179 -3.66 -14.32 5.10
CA ILE A 179 -2.58 -15.28 4.96
C ILE A 179 -1.28 -14.56 5.31
N ASP A 180 -0.64 -15.01 6.39
CA ASP A 180 0.71 -14.61 6.78
C ASP A 180 1.64 -15.81 6.54
N THR A 181 2.71 -15.63 5.76
CA THR A 181 3.63 -16.71 5.42
C THR A 181 5.02 -16.20 5.06
N ASP A 182 6.03 -16.99 5.38
CA ASP A 182 7.41 -16.81 4.93
C ASP A 182 7.70 -17.74 3.76
N ILE A 183 8.35 -17.21 2.74
CA ILE A 183 8.72 -17.95 1.54
C ILE A 183 10.24 -17.94 1.39
N SER A 184 10.83 -19.12 1.21
CA SER A 184 12.24 -19.29 0.88
C SER A 184 12.39 -20.06 -0.44
N TRP A 185 13.45 -19.74 -1.18
CA TRP A 185 13.74 -20.34 -2.48
C TRP A 185 15.25 -20.36 -2.73
N THR A 186 15.68 -21.22 -3.65
CA THR A 186 17.05 -21.22 -4.20
C THR A 186 17.06 -20.60 -5.59
N ASP A 187 16.40 -21.25 -6.55
CA ASP A 187 16.55 -20.97 -7.99
C ASP A 187 15.22 -20.63 -8.67
N ALA A 188 14.21 -20.23 -7.88
CA ALA A 188 12.92 -19.84 -8.42
C ALA A 188 13.02 -18.48 -9.12
N ARG A 189 12.55 -18.39 -10.38
CA ARG A 189 12.42 -17.11 -11.12
C ARG A 189 11.16 -16.33 -10.75
N ASN A 190 10.11 -17.06 -10.39
CA ASN A 190 8.85 -16.51 -9.91
C ASN A 190 8.34 -17.39 -8.77
N ILE A 191 7.94 -16.76 -7.66
CA ILE A 191 7.37 -17.46 -6.50
C ILE A 191 6.26 -16.62 -5.89
N GLY A 192 5.16 -17.26 -5.48
CA GLY A 192 4.00 -16.54 -4.99
C GLY A 192 2.81 -17.43 -4.68
N LEU A 193 1.65 -16.78 -4.49
CA LEU A 193 0.37 -17.39 -4.18
C LEU A 193 -0.65 -17.03 -5.26
N ARG A 194 -1.51 -18.00 -5.59
CA ARG A 194 -2.77 -17.74 -6.29
C ARG A 194 -3.88 -17.60 -5.26
N LEU A 195 -4.48 -16.42 -5.22
CA LEU A 195 -5.57 -16.07 -4.33
C LEU A 195 -6.90 -16.16 -5.09
N ARG A 196 -7.96 -16.55 -4.36
CA ARG A 196 -9.34 -16.63 -4.88
C ARG A 196 -9.43 -17.44 -6.20
N GLU A 197 -8.69 -18.55 -6.29
CA GLU A 197 -8.67 -19.42 -7.47
C GLU A 197 -10.03 -20.11 -7.66
N SER A 198 -10.60 -20.05 -8.87
CA SER A 198 -11.84 -20.74 -9.23
C SER A 198 -11.63 -22.25 -9.36
N SER A 199 -12.70 -23.05 -9.22
CA SER A 199 -12.63 -24.51 -9.35
C SER A 199 -12.04 -25.00 -10.69
N ASN A 200 -12.31 -24.27 -11.78
CA ASN A 200 -11.74 -24.53 -13.10
C ASN A 200 -10.36 -23.89 -13.34
N LYS A 201 -9.78 -23.23 -12.32
CA LYS A 201 -8.46 -22.57 -12.30
C LYS A 201 -8.28 -21.44 -13.32
N LYS A 202 -9.35 -20.98 -13.97
CA LYS A 202 -9.29 -19.90 -14.97
C LYS A 202 -9.28 -18.50 -14.36
N ARG A 203 -9.78 -18.35 -13.13
CA ARG A 203 -9.84 -17.06 -12.43
C ARG A 203 -9.05 -17.13 -11.14
N HIS A 204 -8.16 -16.17 -10.93
CA HIS A 204 -7.33 -16.04 -9.73
C HIS A 204 -6.66 -14.65 -9.69
N ILE A 205 -6.08 -14.30 -8.55
CA ILE A 205 -5.16 -13.16 -8.40
C ILE A 205 -3.79 -13.75 -8.04
N ASP A 206 -2.76 -13.39 -8.80
CA ASP A 206 -1.40 -13.80 -8.46
C ASP A 206 -0.74 -12.71 -7.62
N VAL A 207 -0.16 -13.09 -6.48
CA VAL A 207 0.71 -12.22 -5.69
C VAL A 207 2.06 -12.91 -5.53
N GLY A 208 3.16 -12.21 -5.72
CA GLY A 208 4.45 -12.89 -5.70
C GLY A 208 5.67 -12.00 -5.89
N ILE A 209 6.79 -12.67 -6.12
CA ILE A 209 8.13 -12.11 -6.31
C ILE A 209 8.66 -12.58 -7.65
N LEU A 210 9.06 -11.63 -8.50
CA LEU A 210 9.91 -11.86 -9.66
C LEU A 210 11.35 -11.65 -9.23
N THR A 211 12.14 -12.72 -9.19
CA THR A 211 13.45 -12.69 -8.53
C THR A 211 14.53 -12.03 -9.38
N GLU A 212 14.47 -12.19 -10.71
CA GLU A 212 15.36 -11.52 -11.67
C GLU A 212 15.09 -10.02 -11.73
N ASP A 213 13.83 -9.61 -11.68
CA ASP A 213 13.42 -8.20 -11.71
C ASP A 213 13.49 -7.51 -10.34
N HIS A 214 13.77 -8.27 -9.27
CA HIS A 214 13.68 -7.83 -7.88
C HIS A 214 12.36 -7.08 -7.58
N ALA A 215 11.23 -7.64 -8.02
CA ALA A 215 9.94 -6.99 -7.93
C ALA A 215 8.91 -7.84 -7.17
N LEU A 216 8.20 -7.20 -6.23
CA LEU A 216 6.95 -7.71 -5.67
C LEU A 216 5.82 -7.33 -6.60
N TYR A 217 4.86 -8.21 -6.84
CA TYR A 217 3.74 -7.92 -7.74
C TYR A 217 2.39 -8.38 -7.22
N VAL A 218 1.35 -7.70 -7.70
CA VAL A 218 -0.04 -8.16 -7.69
C VAL A 218 -0.53 -8.15 -9.13
N ASN A 219 -1.05 -9.28 -9.59
CA ASN A 219 -1.59 -9.47 -10.93
C ASN A 219 -3.05 -9.96 -10.85
N ARG A 220 -3.96 -9.07 -11.23
CA ARG A 220 -5.41 -9.33 -11.26
C ARG A 220 -5.96 -9.62 -12.66
N ARG A 221 -5.09 -9.86 -13.66
CA ARG A 221 -5.50 -10.09 -15.06
C ARG A 221 -6.56 -11.18 -15.25
N PHE A 222 -6.58 -12.17 -14.36
CA PHE A 222 -7.47 -13.33 -14.48
C PHE A 222 -8.81 -13.13 -13.74
N THR A 223 -9.17 -11.90 -13.35
CA THR A 223 -10.44 -11.61 -12.66
C THR A 223 -11.50 -10.96 -13.55
N ASN A 224 -11.20 -10.62 -14.81
CA ASN A 224 -12.07 -9.80 -15.68
C ASN A 224 -12.43 -8.44 -15.07
N GLN A 225 -11.64 -7.95 -14.11
CA GLN A 225 -11.87 -6.70 -13.39
C GLN A 225 -10.55 -5.94 -13.28
N PRO A 226 -10.55 -4.60 -13.36
CA PRO A 226 -11.72 -3.70 -13.47
C PRO A 226 -12.27 -3.59 -14.91
N ASP A 227 -11.57 -4.19 -15.88
CA ASP A 227 -11.98 -4.21 -17.28
C ASP A 227 -11.57 -5.53 -17.97
N ASP A 228 -12.31 -5.90 -19.01
CA ASP A 228 -12.02 -7.10 -19.83
C ASP A 228 -10.82 -6.92 -20.77
N LYS A 229 -10.28 -5.70 -20.87
CA LYS A 229 -9.17 -5.33 -21.76
C LYS A 229 -7.80 -5.46 -21.06
N ASN A 230 -7.78 -5.83 -19.78
CA ASN A 230 -6.59 -5.97 -18.96
C ASN A 230 -5.67 -4.74 -18.95
N ARG A 231 -6.24 -3.53 -19.01
CA ARG A 231 -5.43 -2.29 -19.06
C ARG A 231 -4.73 -2.00 -17.75
N VAL A 232 -5.34 -2.39 -16.63
CA VAL A 232 -4.84 -2.13 -15.27
C VAL A 232 -4.78 -3.45 -14.49
N SER A 233 -3.85 -4.33 -14.90
CA SER A 233 -3.84 -5.73 -14.47
C SER A 233 -2.63 -6.14 -13.64
N LYS A 234 -1.46 -5.49 -13.78
CA LYS A 234 -0.23 -5.81 -13.05
C LYS A 234 0.35 -4.57 -12.38
N ALA A 235 0.53 -4.64 -11.07
CA ALA A 235 1.25 -3.68 -10.25
C ALA A 235 2.54 -4.34 -9.78
N ALA A 236 3.65 -3.62 -9.80
CA ALA A 236 4.94 -4.13 -9.37
C ALA A 236 5.70 -3.06 -8.58
N HIS A 237 6.32 -3.47 -7.47
CA HIS A 237 7.18 -2.63 -6.66
C HIS A 237 8.58 -3.23 -6.58
N PRO A 238 9.64 -2.51 -7.00
CA PRO A 238 10.99 -2.98 -6.85
C PRO A 238 11.38 -3.03 -5.36
N PHE A 239 12.05 -4.09 -4.93
CA PHE A 239 12.63 -4.17 -3.59
C PHE A 239 14.16 -4.28 -3.67
N ARG A 240 14.85 -3.71 -2.67
CA ARG A 240 16.29 -3.92 -2.52
C ARG A 240 16.53 -5.18 -1.72
N ARG A 241 17.53 -6.00 -2.11
CA ARG A 241 18.07 -7.05 -1.23
C ARG A 241 18.49 -6.39 0.09
N GLN A 242 17.77 -6.62 1.17
CA GLN A 242 18.40 -6.54 2.48
C GLN A 242 19.41 -7.69 2.52
N GLN A 243 20.68 -7.39 2.78
CA GLN A 243 21.62 -8.42 3.22
C GLN A 243 20.97 -9.08 4.43
N ARG A 244 20.50 -10.32 4.28
CA ARG A 244 20.06 -11.14 5.40
C ARG A 244 21.23 -11.18 6.38
N LYS A 245 21.15 -10.42 7.48
CA LYS A 245 21.81 -10.83 8.71
C LYS A 245 20.82 -11.77 9.37
N SER A 246 21.15 -13.05 9.26
CA SER A 246 20.55 -14.13 10.03
C SER A 246 20.40 -13.71 11.50
N ILE A 247 19.25 -14.03 12.10
CA ILE A 247 19.19 -14.36 13.52
C ILE A 247 19.05 -15.87 13.56
#